data_AF-A0A521SKM9-F1
#
_entry.id   AF-A0A521SKM9-F1
#
_cell.length_a   1.000
_cell.length_b   1.000
_cell.length_c   1.000
_cell.angle_alpha   90.00
_cell.angle_beta   90.00
_cell.angle_gamma   90.00
#
_symmetry.space_group_name_H-M   'P 1'
#
loop_
_entity.id
_entity.type
_entity.pdbx_description
1 polymer ?
#
loop_
_entity_poly.entity_id
_entity_poly.type
_entity_poly.pdbx_seq_one_letter_code
_entity_poly.pdbx_strand_id
1 'polypeptide(L)'
;MGELYVGQSKLDEALSQFQKLENIEADPREARTKIGLIYYEKGDFERAASEFNLVLAADPENDRVRYYLGSTYSEMKVYERAMEEFSRVPEKSDYYADAQIQIAYLYDRREEVPKAIEAVLRALQKRKEEKELLALLASLYRKAKDYPKAIEVLQKVVVLDPQSDQAHFQIGALYDENKNKEKSIEHMKKAIDLNPQNAAALNYLGYTWAEMGVRLDEAENLILRALKIEANDGFYIDSLGWVYYQKGNYQRAVEQLERAVELTNDDPTIIEHLGDAYEKIGKLDGAAERYREALKRSKEEEQTKRIREKIQRLERNFK
;
A
#
# COMPACT_ATOMS: atom_id res chain seq x y z
N MET A 1 -16.85 -23.15 -4.47
CA MET A 1 -17.69 -23.37 -5.68
C MET A 1 -19.18 -23.36 -5.36
N GLY A 2 -19.68 -24.15 -4.40
CA GLY A 2 -21.12 -24.19 -4.06
C GLY A 2 -21.75 -22.84 -3.67
N GLU A 3 -21.10 -22.01 -2.85
CA GLU A 3 -21.64 -20.70 -2.44
C GLU A 3 -21.72 -19.69 -3.59
N LEU A 4 -20.74 -19.70 -4.51
CA LEU A 4 -20.75 -18.88 -5.73
C LEU A 4 -21.88 -19.29 -6.67
N TYR A 5 -22.09 -20.60 -6.86
CA TYR A 5 -23.21 -21.12 -7.66
C TYR A 5 -24.58 -20.82 -7.03
N VAL A 6 -24.70 -20.94 -5.71
CA VAL A 6 -25.93 -20.60 -4.98
C VAL A 6 -26.21 -19.09 -5.06
N GLY A 7 -25.17 -18.25 -5.01
CA GLY A 7 -25.28 -16.81 -5.22
C GLY A 7 -25.77 -16.47 -6.64
N GLN A 8 -25.15 -17.05 -7.67
CA GLN A 8 -25.53 -16.81 -9.07
C GLN A 8 -26.96 -17.28 -9.37
N SER A 9 -27.36 -18.46 -8.89
CA SER A 9 -28.73 -18.97 -9.07
C SER A 9 -29.78 -18.05 -8.45
N LYS A 10 -29.50 -17.49 -7.27
CA LYS A 10 -30.40 -16.53 -6.61
C LYS A 10 -30.48 -15.19 -7.36
N LEU A 11 -29.37 -14.73 -7.93
CA LEU A 11 -29.35 -13.52 -8.74
C LEU A 11 -30.15 -13.69 -10.05
N ASP A 12 -30.08 -14.87 -10.67
CA ASP A 12 -30.85 -15.18 -11.89
C ASP A 12 -32.36 -15.25 -11.62
N GLU A 13 -32.75 -15.88 -10.51
CA GLU A 13 -34.14 -15.90 -10.07
C GLU A 13 -34.65 -14.49 -9.77
N ALA A 14 -33.89 -13.70 -9.02
CA ALA A 14 -34.24 -12.31 -8.71
C ALA A 14 -34.37 -11.45 -9.97
N LEU A 15 -33.43 -11.60 -10.93
CA LEU A 15 -33.47 -10.90 -12.21
C LEU A 15 -34.75 -11.22 -12.98
N SER A 16 -35.15 -12.49 -13.04
CA SER A 16 -36.40 -12.90 -13.70
C SER A 16 -37.64 -12.30 -13.05
N GLN A 17 -37.68 -12.19 -11.72
CA GLN A 17 -38.80 -11.56 -11.01
C GLN A 17 -38.87 -10.06 -11.27
N PHE A 18 -37.74 -9.35 -11.20
CA PHE A 18 -37.73 -7.91 -11.45
C PHE A 18 -38.02 -7.55 -12.90
N GLN A 19 -37.59 -8.36 -13.88
CA GLN A 19 -37.96 -8.17 -15.29
C GLN A 19 -39.46 -8.35 -15.52
N LYS A 20 -40.13 -9.24 -14.78
CA LYS A 20 -41.59 -9.35 -14.85
C LYS A 20 -42.26 -8.12 -14.25
N LEU A 21 -41.77 -7.64 -13.10
CA LEU A 21 -42.26 -6.43 -12.44
C LEU A 21 -42.12 -5.20 -13.34
N GLU A 22 -40.96 -5.02 -13.98
CA GLU A 22 -40.69 -3.94 -14.94
C GLU A 22 -41.74 -3.86 -16.06
N ASN A 23 -42.24 -5.00 -16.53
CA ASN A 23 -43.22 -5.09 -17.63
C ASN A 23 -44.67 -4.82 -17.21
N ILE A 24 -44.97 -4.82 -15.91
CA ILE A 24 -46.35 -4.68 -15.38
C ILE A 24 -46.53 -3.47 -14.48
N GLU A 25 -45.44 -2.89 -13.96
CA GLU A 25 -45.47 -1.70 -13.11
C GLU A 25 -45.67 -0.42 -13.93
N ALA A 26 -46.49 0.50 -13.39
CA ALA A 26 -46.68 1.82 -13.97
C ALA A 26 -45.43 2.71 -13.84
N ASP A 27 -44.56 2.41 -12.86
CA ASP A 27 -43.28 3.09 -12.64
C ASP A 27 -42.16 2.04 -12.46
N PRO A 28 -41.50 1.64 -13.56
CA PRO A 28 -40.50 0.56 -13.52
C PRO A 28 -39.15 1.00 -12.95
N ARG A 29 -38.98 2.24 -12.45
CA ARG A 29 -37.66 2.77 -12.05
C ARG A 29 -36.98 1.98 -10.94
N GLU A 30 -37.73 1.58 -9.91
CA GLU A 30 -37.17 0.76 -8.83
C GLU A 30 -36.81 -0.64 -9.34
N ALA A 31 -37.68 -1.28 -10.14
CA ALA A 31 -37.40 -2.56 -10.78
C ALA A 31 -36.13 -2.51 -11.64
N ARG A 32 -36.00 -1.50 -12.52
CA ARG A 32 -34.81 -1.26 -13.34
C ARG A 32 -33.55 -1.03 -12.49
N THR A 33 -33.67 -0.29 -11.39
CA THR A 33 -32.56 -0.09 -10.45
C THR A 33 -32.08 -1.43 -9.89
N LYS A 34 -32.99 -2.32 -9.49
CA LYS A 34 -32.63 -3.67 -9.00
C LYS A 34 -32.02 -4.54 -10.10
N ILE A 35 -32.58 -4.51 -11.32
CA ILE A 35 -32.03 -5.21 -12.48
C ILE A 35 -30.60 -4.75 -12.76
N GLY A 36 -30.37 -3.43 -12.80
CA GLY A 36 -29.04 -2.85 -13.01
C GLY A 36 -28.04 -3.26 -11.94
N LEU A 37 -28.45 -3.27 -10.66
CA LEU A 37 -27.61 -3.75 -9.56
C LEU A 37 -27.28 -5.24 -9.69
N ILE A 38 -28.25 -6.08 -10.08
CA ILE A 38 -28.00 -7.50 -10.31
C ILE A 38 -26.99 -7.70 -11.46
N TYR A 39 -27.13 -6.96 -12.56
CA TYR A 39 -26.16 -7.02 -13.65
C TYR A 39 -24.76 -6.56 -13.20
N TYR A 40 -24.68 -5.52 -12.37
CA TYR A 40 -23.42 -5.06 -11.78
C TYR A 40 -22.74 -6.15 -10.95
N GLU A 41 -23.47 -6.81 -10.03
CA GLU A 41 -22.96 -7.91 -9.21
C GLU A 41 -22.54 -9.13 -10.05
N LYS A 42 -23.19 -9.35 -11.19
CA LYS A 42 -22.83 -10.41 -12.15
C LYS A 42 -21.63 -10.06 -13.04
N GLY A 43 -21.15 -8.81 -12.99
CA GLY A 43 -20.08 -8.30 -13.86
C GLY A 43 -20.53 -7.98 -15.29
N ASP A 44 -21.84 -7.99 -15.57
CA ASP A 44 -22.39 -7.57 -16.86
C ASP A 44 -22.59 -6.05 -16.86
N PHE A 45 -21.47 -5.34 -16.89
CA PHE A 45 -21.45 -3.89 -16.72
C PHE A 45 -22.12 -3.12 -17.87
N GLU A 46 -22.16 -3.68 -19.08
CA GLU A 46 -22.85 -3.05 -20.21
C GLU A 46 -24.36 -3.01 -19.97
N ARG A 47 -24.96 -4.11 -19.53
CA ARG A 47 -26.39 -4.15 -19.21
C ARG A 47 -26.71 -3.34 -17.96
N ALA A 48 -25.85 -3.39 -16.94
CA ALA A 48 -25.99 -2.55 -15.75
C ALA A 48 -26.04 -1.07 -16.12
N ALA A 49 -25.08 -0.59 -16.92
CA ALA A 49 -25.04 0.79 -17.38
C ALA A 49 -26.29 1.15 -18.21
N SER A 50 -26.77 0.23 -19.06
CA SER A 50 -27.99 0.46 -19.85
C SER A 50 -29.20 0.69 -18.96
N GLU A 51 -29.43 -0.15 -17.95
CA GLU A 51 -30.57 0.00 -17.02
C GLU A 51 -30.46 1.27 -16.18
N PHE A 52 -29.27 1.59 -15.66
CA PHE A 52 -29.07 2.80 -14.88
C PHE A 52 -29.28 4.07 -15.71
N ASN A 53 -28.84 4.10 -16.97
CA ASN A 53 -29.11 5.23 -17.87
C ASN A 53 -30.62 5.40 -18.14
N LEU A 54 -31.38 4.31 -18.28
CA LEU A 54 -32.84 4.38 -18.44
C LEU A 54 -33.52 4.98 -17.20
N VAL A 55 -33.06 4.62 -16.00
CA VAL A 55 -33.58 5.22 -14.76
C VAL A 55 -33.24 6.71 -14.69
N LEU A 56 -31.99 7.10 -14.97
CA LEU A 56 -31.57 8.52 -14.92
C LEU A 56 -32.20 9.39 -16.02
N ALA A 57 -32.63 8.80 -17.13
CA ALA A 57 -33.40 9.53 -18.15
C ALA A 57 -34.79 9.94 -17.65
N ALA A 58 -35.41 9.12 -16.79
CA ALA A 58 -36.72 9.37 -16.19
C ALA A 58 -36.64 10.10 -14.84
N ASP A 59 -35.55 9.90 -14.09
CA ASP A 59 -35.29 10.49 -12.78
C ASP A 59 -33.83 10.95 -12.67
N PRO A 60 -33.49 12.15 -13.20
CA PRO A 60 -32.13 12.66 -13.17
C PRO A 60 -31.59 12.92 -11.76
N GLU A 61 -32.43 13.02 -10.73
CA GLU A 61 -32.00 13.32 -9.36
C GLU A 61 -31.79 12.06 -8.52
N ASN A 62 -31.77 10.88 -9.15
CA ASN A 62 -31.54 9.61 -8.47
C ASN A 62 -30.05 9.42 -8.13
N ASP A 63 -29.62 9.99 -6.99
CA ASP A 63 -28.23 9.97 -6.54
C ASP A 63 -27.65 8.55 -6.41
N ARG A 64 -28.48 7.60 -5.94
CA ARG A 64 -28.09 6.20 -5.80
C ARG A 64 -27.70 5.61 -7.14
N VAL A 65 -28.60 5.71 -8.13
CA VAL A 65 -28.37 5.16 -9.46
C VAL A 65 -27.19 5.86 -10.13
N ARG A 66 -27.06 7.17 -9.93
CA ARG A 66 -25.91 7.94 -10.41
C ARG A 66 -24.59 7.42 -9.87
N TYR A 67 -24.51 7.16 -8.56
CA TYR A 67 -23.33 6.54 -7.94
C TYR A 67 -23.03 5.17 -8.57
N TYR A 68 -24.03 4.29 -8.69
CA TYR A 68 -23.81 2.96 -9.28
C TYR A 68 -23.47 2.99 -10.77
N LEU A 69 -23.99 3.96 -11.54
CA LEU A 69 -23.58 4.17 -12.92
C LEU A 69 -22.12 4.59 -13.00
N GLY A 70 -21.68 5.51 -12.14
CA GLY A 70 -20.28 5.88 -12.01
C GLY A 70 -19.38 4.68 -11.68
N SER A 71 -19.79 3.85 -10.71
CA SER A 71 -19.09 2.61 -10.34
C SER A 71 -19.03 1.62 -11.49
N THR A 72 -20.12 1.48 -12.25
CA THR A 72 -20.18 0.61 -13.44
C THR A 72 -19.20 1.08 -14.51
N TYR A 73 -19.15 2.38 -14.81
CA TYR A 73 -18.17 2.92 -15.75
C TYR A 73 -16.73 2.78 -15.26
N SER A 74 -16.50 2.83 -13.94
CA SER A 74 -15.18 2.59 -13.34
C SER A 74 -14.70 1.15 -13.58
N GLU A 75 -15.58 0.16 -13.37
CA GLU A 75 -15.31 -1.26 -13.64
C GLU A 75 -15.06 -1.52 -15.14
N MET A 76 -15.80 -0.83 -16.01
CA MET A 76 -15.57 -0.83 -17.47
C MET A 76 -14.28 -0.10 -17.90
N LYS A 77 -13.55 0.50 -16.95
CA LYS A 77 -12.34 1.30 -17.18
C LYS A 77 -12.56 2.57 -18.00
N VAL A 78 -13.80 3.05 -18.08
CA VAL A 78 -14.18 4.29 -18.76
C VAL A 78 -14.18 5.44 -17.74
N TYR A 79 -12.98 5.78 -17.27
CA TYR A 79 -12.80 6.62 -16.08
C TYR A 79 -13.33 8.05 -16.22
N GLU A 80 -13.34 8.60 -17.44
CA GLU A 80 -13.89 9.94 -17.71
C GLU A 80 -15.39 9.98 -17.43
N ARG A 81 -16.14 8.98 -17.89
CA ARG A 81 -17.59 8.88 -17.64
C ARG A 81 -17.89 8.55 -16.18
N ALA A 82 -17.07 7.68 -15.57
CA ALA A 82 -17.16 7.40 -14.14
C ALA A 82 -17.02 8.70 -13.31
N MET A 83 -15.99 9.49 -13.60
CA MET A 83 -15.71 10.76 -12.94
C MET A 83 -16.85 11.77 -13.13
N GLU A 84 -17.41 11.86 -14.33
CA GLU A 84 -18.56 12.73 -14.62
C GLU A 84 -19.77 12.36 -13.74
N GLU A 85 -20.13 11.08 -13.67
CA GLU A 85 -21.28 10.63 -12.89
C GLU A 85 -21.07 10.79 -11.38
N PHE A 86 -19.89 10.44 -10.85
CA PHE A 86 -19.58 10.66 -9.43
C PHE A 86 -19.60 12.14 -9.07
N SER A 87 -19.10 13.03 -9.94
CA SER A 87 -19.06 14.47 -9.70
C SER A 87 -20.45 15.12 -9.67
N ARG A 88 -21.44 14.46 -10.26
CA ARG A 88 -22.84 14.90 -10.28
C ARG A 88 -23.62 14.43 -9.05
N VAL A 89 -23.04 13.60 -8.17
CA VAL A 89 -23.67 13.23 -6.89
C VAL A 89 -23.66 14.45 -5.95
N PRO A 90 -24.81 14.98 -5.52
CA PRO A 90 -24.89 16.20 -4.72
C PRO A 90 -24.30 16.03 -3.32
N GLU A 91 -23.76 17.10 -2.74
CA GLU A 91 -23.17 17.09 -1.39
C GLU A 91 -24.14 16.69 -0.26
N LYS A 92 -25.45 16.88 -0.47
CA LYS A 92 -26.52 16.47 0.45
C LYS A 92 -26.84 14.98 0.40
N SER A 93 -26.32 14.26 -0.58
CA SER A 93 -26.63 12.85 -0.80
C SER A 93 -25.91 11.94 0.20
N ASP A 94 -26.58 10.86 0.62
CA ASP A 94 -25.95 9.80 1.41
C ASP A 94 -24.80 9.10 0.66
N TYR A 95 -24.83 9.14 -0.68
CA TYR A 95 -23.80 8.58 -1.57
C TYR A 95 -22.64 9.55 -1.85
N TYR A 96 -22.69 10.79 -1.34
CA TYR A 96 -21.67 11.79 -1.66
C TYR A 96 -20.27 11.37 -1.18
N ALA A 97 -20.16 10.85 0.04
CA ALA A 97 -18.89 10.40 0.58
C ALA A 97 -18.29 9.27 -0.27
N ASP A 98 -19.11 8.27 -0.63
CA ASP A 98 -18.67 7.15 -1.47
C ASP A 98 -18.27 7.63 -2.88
N ALA A 99 -19.01 8.56 -3.47
CA ALA A 99 -18.65 9.16 -4.75
C ALA A 99 -17.31 9.92 -4.67
N GLN A 100 -17.07 10.71 -3.62
CA GLN A 100 -15.80 11.40 -3.41
C GLN A 100 -14.63 10.42 -3.19
N ILE A 101 -14.86 9.29 -2.52
CA ILE A 101 -13.85 8.23 -2.37
C ILE A 101 -13.47 7.64 -3.73
N GLN A 102 -14.47 7.33 -4.57
CA GLN A 102 -14.21 6.83 -5.93
C GLN A 102 -13.46 7.86 -6.78
N ILE A 103 -13.85 9.14 -6.70
CA ILE A 103 -13.13 10.25 -7.35
C ILE A 103 -11.66 10.31 -6.88
N ALA A 104 -11.41 10.15 -5.58
CA ALA A 104 -10.06 10.15 -5.03
C ALA A 104 -9.20 9.01 -5.62
N TYR A 105 -9.74 7.80 -5.70
CA TYR A 105 -9.04 6.67 -6.32
C TYR A 105 -8.75 6.89 -7.81
N LEU A 106 -9.71 7.48 -8.55
CA LEU A 106 -9.51 7.81 -9.96
C LEU A 106 -8.40 8.87 -10.16
N TYR A 107 -8.34 9.90 -9.29
CA TYR A 107 -7.25 10.87 -9.32
C TYR A 107 -5.90 10.28 -8.92
N ASP A 108 -5.86 9.43 -7.88
CA ASP A 108 -4.63 8.81 -7.43
C ASP A 108 -4.00 7.90 -8.51
N ARG A 109 -4.86 7.17 -9.25
CA ARG A 109 -4.44 6.35 -10.41
C ARG A 109 -3.90 7.16 -11.58
N ARG A 110 -4.31 8.42 -11.72
CA ARG A 110 -3.78 9.37 -12.70
C ARG A 110 -2.56 10.15 -12.18
N GLU A 111 -2.07 9.81 -10.98
CA GLU A 111 -1.00 10.52 -10.27
C GLU A 111 -1.34 11.99 -9.96
N GLU A 112 -2.63 12.37 -10.01
CA GLU A 112 -3.12 13.71 -9.66
C GLU A 112 -3.35 13.84 -8.15
N VAL A 113 -2.30 13.58 -7.37
CA VAL A 113 -2.35 13.46 -5.89
C VAL A 113 -3.03 14.64 -5.19
N PRO A 114 -2.80 15.92 -5.56
CA PRO A 114 -3.49 17.05 -4.91
C PRO A 114 -5.02 16.99 -5.04
N LYS A 115 -5.55 16.53 -6.17
CA LYS A 115 -6.99 16.38 -6.39
C LYS A 115 -7.56 15.18 -5.65
N ALA A 116 -6.78 14.10 -5.55
CA ALA A 116 -7.15 12.95 -4.73
C ALA A 116 -7.29 13.35 -3.25
N ILE A 117 -6.34 14.14 -2.72
CA ILE A 117 -6.40 14.68 -1.36
C ILE A 117 -7.67 15.53 -1.15
N GLU A 118 -7.99 16.43 -2.08
CA GLU A 118 -9.20 17.27 -1.99
C GLU A 118 -10.48 16.42 -1.93
N ALA A 119 -10.58 15.38 -2.75
CA ALA A 119 -11.73 14.48 -2.76
C ALA A 119 -11.87 13.71 -1.45
N VAL A 120 -10.78 13.16 -0.89
CA VAL A 120 -10.82 12.50 0.44
C VAL A 120 -11.21 13.48 1.54
N LEU A 121 -10.72 14.72 1.50
CA LEU A 121 -11.12 15.76 2.46
C LEU A 121 -12.62 16.06 2.40
N ARG A 122 -13.22 16.08 1.19
CA ARG A 122 -14.68 16.22 1.03
C ARG A 122 -15.45 15.01 1.56
N ALA A 123 -14.93 13.79 1.37
CA ALA A 123 -15.53 12.58 1.97
C ALA A 123 -15.50 12.65 3.51
N LEU A 124 -14.37 13.06 4.08
CA LEU A 124 -14.19 13.24 5.54
C LEU A 124 -15.09 14.32 6.12
N GLN A 125 -15.56 15.33 5.34
CA GLN A 125 -16.55 16.28 5.85
C GLN A 125 -17.87 15.61 6.25
N LYS A 126 -18.25 14.52 5.56
CA LYS A 126 -19.44 13.71 5.89
C LYS A 126 -19.13 12.60 6.89
N ARG A 127 -17.93 11.99 6.81
CA ARG A 127 -17.49 10.86 7.63
C ARG A 127 -16.22 11.21 8.41
N LYS A 128 -16.36 12.10 9.41
CA LYS A 128 -15.25 12.83 10.06
C LYS A 128 -14.19 11.98 10.76
N GLU A 129 -14.51 10.75 11.13
CA GLU A 129 -13.68 9.90 11.98
C GLU A 129 -13.60 8.46 11.44
N GLU A 130 -13.80 8.29 10.13
CA GLU A 130 -13.61 6.99 9.49
C GLU A 130 -12.11 6.70 9.33
N LYS A 131 -11.62 5.68 10.05
CA LYS A 131 -10.20 5.34 10.13
C LYS A 131 -9.62 5.02 8.75
N GLU A 132 -10.41 4.36 7.91
CA GLU A 132 -10.06 3.97 6.55
C GLU A 132 -9.79 5.21 5.67
N LEU A 133 -10.61 6.25 5.80
CA LEU A 133 -10.42 7.52 5.07
C LEU A 133 -9.24 8.33 5.59
N LEU A 134 -9.00 8.31 6.89
CA LEU A 134 -7.81 8.93 7.48
C LEU A 134 -6.54 8.20 7.00
N ALA A 135 -6.55 6.86 6.94
CA ALA A 135 -5.44 6.09 6.40
C ALA A 135 -5.19 6.37 4.91
N LEU A 136 -6.25 6.49 4.10
CA LEU A 136 -6.14 6.90 2.70
C LEU A 136 -5.60 8.33 2.56
N LEU A 137 -6.07 9.27 3.36
CA LEU A 137 -5.56 10.65 3.34
C LEU A 137 -4.07 10.71 3.72
N ALA A 138 -3.66 9.97 4.74
CA ALA A 138 -2.26 9.89 5.15
C ALA A 138 -1.36 9.28 4.06
N SER A 139 -1.83 8.24 3.35
CA SER A 139 -1.07 7.64 2.25
C SER A 139 -0.92 8.59 1.07
N LEU A 140 -1.95 9.38 0.76
CA LEU A 140 -1.88 10.42 -0.27
C LEU A 140 -0.91 11.55 0.11
N TYR A 141 -0.92 12.01 1.37
CA TYR A 141 0.06 12.98 1.85
C TYR A 141 1.49 12.43 1.81
N ARG A 142 1.70 11.15 2.16
CA ARG A 142 3.00 10.46 2.00
C ARG A 142 3.45 10.45 0.54
N LYS A 143 2.55 10.11 -0.40
CA LYS A 143 2.83 10.13 -1.85
C LYS A 143 3.20 11.53 -2.35
N ALA A 144 2.55 12.56 -1.80
CA ALA A 144 2.89 13.97 -2.05
C ALA A 144 4.18 14.43 -1.32
N LYS A 145 4.83 13.57 -0.53
CA LYS A 145 5.97 13.86 0.35
C LYS A 145 5.68 14.95 1.40
N ASP A 146 4.41 15.19 1.72
CA ASP A 146 3.99 16.04 2.83
C ASP A 146 3.90 15.21 4.11
N TYR A 147 5.07 14.74 4.57
CA TYR A 147 5.19 13.90 5.75
C TYR A 147 4.58 14.53 7.02
N PRO A 148 4.74 15.84 7.29
CA PRO A 148 4.10 16.47 8.45
C PRO A 148 2.57 16.31 8.45
N LYS A 149 1.88 16.53 7.32
CA LYS A 149 0.44 16.34 7.26
C LYS A 149 0.04 14.87 7.34
N ALA A 150 0.80 13.97 6.70
CA ALA A 150 0.57 12.53 6.81
C ALA A 150 0.62 12.06 8.28
N ILE A 151 1.59 12.57 9.05
CA ILE A 151 1.74 12.28 10.48
C ILE A 151 0.58 12.86 11.28
N GLU A 152 0.17 14.12 11.04
CA GLU A 152 -0.97 14.73 11.74
C GLU A 152 -2.26 13.92 11.53
N VAL A 153 -2.49 13.42 10.31
CA VAL A 153 -3.65 12.58 10.00
C VAL A 153 -3.60 11.24 10.73
N LEU A 154 -2.45 10.55 10.74
CA LEU A 154 -2.32 9.30 11.49
C LEU A 154 -2.38 9.49 13.00
N GLN A 155 -1.98 10.65 13.53
CA GLN A 155 -2.21 10.98 14.94
C GLN A 155 -3.70 11.01 15.29
N LYS A 156 -4.58 11.43 14.37
CA LYS A 156 -6.04 11.32 14.55
C LYS A 156 -6.47 9.86 14.61
N VAL A 157 -5.87 8.98 13.80
CA VAL A 157 -6.11 7.52 13.88
C VAL A 157 -5.70 6.98 15.24
N VAL A 158 -4.55 7.39 15.80
CA VAL A 158 -4.11 6.98 17.15
C VAL A 158 -5.06 7.49 18.24
N VAL A 159 -5.65 8.68 18.09
CA VAL A 159 -6.67 9.17 19.03
C VAL A 159 -7.93 8.31 18.98
N LEU A 160 -8.38 7.91 17.79
CA LEU A 160 -9.54 7.03 17.60
C LEU A 160 -9.25 5.56 17.96
N ASP A 161 -7.99 5.16 17.90
CA ASP A 161 -7.51 3.81 18.21
C ASP A 161 -6.17 3.81 18.95
N PRO A 162 -6.19 4.05 20.28
CA PRO A 162 -4.96 4.10 21.06
C PRO A 162 -4.19 2.78 21.14
N GLN A 163 -4.78 1.67 20.66
CA GLN A 163 -4.14 0.35 20.65
C GLN A 163 -3.67 -0.06 19.25
N SER A 164 -3.78 0.82 18.25
CA SER A 164 -3.33 0.53 16.89
C SER A 164 -1.80 0.55 16.79
N ASP A 165 -1.18 -0.63 16.86
CA ASP A 165 0.24 -0.81 16.54
C ASP A 165 0.54 -0.41 15.10
N GLN A 166 -0.39 -0.69 14.17
CA GLN A 166 -0.26 -0.32 12.77
C GLN A 166 -0.18 1.20 12.56
N ALA A 167 -0.98 2.00 13.26
CA ALA A 167 -0.90 3.45 13.17
C ALA A 167 0.46 3.97 13.68
N HIS A 168 0.97 3.41 14.77
CA HIS A 168 2.31 3.75 15.27
C HIS A 168 3.42 3.32 14.30
N PHE A 169 3.33 2.13 13.71
CA PHE A 169 4.26 1.68 12.67
C PHE A 169 4.28 2.65 11.49
N GLN A 170 3.12 3.05 10.97
CA GLN A 170 3.02 3.98 9.85
C GLN A 170 3.57 5.37 10.19
N ILE A 171 3.29 5.91 11.38
CA ILE A 171 3.90 7.18 11.84
C ILE A 171 5.42 7.05 11.93
N GLY A 172 5.93 5.93 12.47
CA GLY A 172 7.36 5.66 12.55
C GLY A 172 8.03 5.63 11.18
N ALA A 173 7.40 4.98 10.19
CA ALA A 173 7.88 4.97 8.81
C ALA A 173 7.90 6.37 8.18
N LEU A 174 6.87 7.19 8.42
CA LEU A 174 6.85 8.58 7.92
C LEU A 174 7.95 9.45 8.54
N TYR A 175 8.24 9.26 9.83
CA TYR A 175 9.36 9.97 10.46
C TYR A 175 10.71 9.56 9.84
N ASP A 176 10.87 8.30 9.47
CA ASP A 176 12.08 7.83 8.77
C ASP A 176 12.23 8.45 7.39
N GLU A 177 11.16 8.46 6.59
CA GLU A 177 11.13 9.11 5.28
C GLU A 177 11.41 10.61 5.39
N ASN A 178 10.95 11.24 6.48
CA ASN A 178 11.24 12.62 6.85
C ASN A 178 12.60 12.81 7.56
N LYS A 179 13.48 11.79 7.53
CA LYS A 179 14.85 11.80 8.07
C LYS A 179 14.95 12.09 9.58
N ASN A 180 13.86 11.87 10.33
CA ASN A 180 13.82 11.96 11.78
C ASN A 180 13.88 10.55 12.40
N LYS A 181 15.09 10.01 12.48
CA LYS A 181 15.31 8.64 12.96
C LYS A 181 14.92 8.44 14.42
N GLU A 182 15.13 9.45 15.26
CA GLU A 182 14.81 9.40 16.69
C GLU A 182 13.32 9.16 16.94
N LYS A 183 12.45 9.96 16.31
CA LYS A 183 11.00 9.77 16.41
C LYS A 183 10.52 8.50 15.74
N SER A 184 11.16 8.08 14.65
CA SER A 184 10.87 6.81 14.01
C SER A 184 11.07 5.63 14.98
N ILE A 185 12.20 5.60 15.69
CA ILE A 185 12.52 4.59 16.71
C ILE A 185 11.50 4.61 17.86
N GLU A 186 11.11 5.81 18.33
CA GLU A 186 10.11 5.96 19.39
C GLU A 186 8.79 5.29 19.01
N HIS A 187 8.28 5.60 17.81
CA HIS A 187 7.02 5.04 17.33
C HIS A 187 7.11 3.54 17.02
N MET A 188 8.25 3.05 16.55
CA MET A 188 8.45 1.60 16.34
C MET A 188 8.48 0.82 17.64
N LYS A 189 9.13 1.35 18.68
CA LYS A 189 9.03 0.76 20.03
C LYS A 189 7.59 0.72 20.50
N LYS A 190 6.84 1.81 20.31
CA LYS A 190 5.42 1.85 20.69
C LYS A 190 4.58 0.82 19.94
N ALA A 191 4.81 0.63 18.64
CA ALA A 191 4.15 -0.41 17.85
C ALA A 191 4.47 -1.82 18.39
N ILE A 192 5.73 -2.10 18.73
CA ILE A 192 6.15 -3.38 19.32
C ILE A 192 5.57 -3.59 20.72
N ASP A 193 5.48 -2.54 21.53
CA ASP A 193 4.90 -2.60 22.87
C ASP A 193 3.39 -2.92 22.83
N LEU A 194 2.67 -2.35 21.86
CA LEU A 194 1.24 -2.63 21.63
C LEU A 194 1.03 -4.01 21.01
N ASN A 195 1.87 -4.40 20.05
CA ASN A 195 1.81 -5.70 19.39
C ASN A 195 3.23 -6.31 19.26
N PRO A 196 3.60 -7.22 20.19
CA PRO A 196 4.88 -7.91 20.14
C PRO A 196 5.09 -8.83 18.94
N GLN A 197 4.06 -9.03 18.10
CA GLN A 197 4.09 -9.79 16.85
C GLN A 197 4.06 -8.92 15.59
N ASN A 198 4.24 -7.60 15.69
CA ASN A 198 4.39 -6.76 14.51
C ASN A 198 5.78 -6.99 13.88
N ALA A 199 5.86 -7.92 12.92
CA ALA A 199 7.11 -8.36 12.30
C ALA A 199 7.86 -7.21 11.61
N ALA A 200 7.13 -6.33 10.92
CA ALA A 200 7.69 -5.18 10.24
C ALA A 200 8.33 -4.18 11.22
N ALA A 201 7.68 -3.89 12.36
CA ALA A 201 8.22 -3.01 13.39
C ALA A 201 9.46 -3.61 14.06
N LEU A 202 9.42 -4.91 14.37
CA LEU A 202 10.56 -5.65 14.91
C LEU A 202 11.76 -5.59 13.98
N ASN A 203 11.55 -5.91 12.70
CA ASN A 203 12.61 -5.89 11.71
C ASN A 203 13.19 -4.48 11.52
N TYR A 204 12.31 -3.47 11.36
CA TYR A 204 12.75 -2.09 11.17
C TYR A 204 13.61 -1.59 12.34
N LEU A 205 13.19 -1.84 13.59
CA LEU A 205 13.94 -1.41 14.76
C LEU A 205 15.28 -2.13 14.87
N GLY A 206 15.30 -3.45 14.63
CA GLY A 206 16.53 -4.24 14.62
C GLY A 206 17.51 -3.78 13.54
N TYR A 207 17.03 -3.62 12.30
CA TYR A 207 17.84 -3.13 11.18
C TYR A 207 18.40 -1.73 11.46
N THR A 208 17.57 -0.82 11.97
CA THR A 208 18.00 0.55 12.32
C THR A 208 19.13 0.54 13.36
N TRP A 209 19.04 -0.29 14.40
CA TRP A 209 20.12 -0.43 15.38
C TRP A 209 21.39 -1.04 14.79
N ALA A 210 21.23 -2.00 13.87
CA ALA A 210 22.35 -2.56 13.12
C ALA A 210 23.06 -1.50 12.27
N GLU A 211 22.33 -0.69 11.49
CA GLU A 211 22.89 0.42 10.72
C GLU A 211 23.64 1.44 11.60
N MET A 212 23.11 1.72 12.79
CA MET A 212 23.74 2.61 13.77
C MET A 212 24.94 1.98 14.50
N GLY A 213 25.17 0.67 14.35
CA GLY A 213 26.23 -0.05 15.05
C GLY A 213 26.01 -0.16 16.56
N VAL A 214 24.75 -0.07 17.04
CA VAL A 214 24.40 -0.09 18.47
C VAL A 214 23.47 -1.24 18.78
N ARG A 215 23.47 -1.73 20.03
CA ARG A 215 22.52 -2.75 20.52
C ARG A 215 22.39 -3.98 19.60
N LEU A 216 23.52 -4.45 19.06
CA LEU A 216 23.55 -5.45 17.99
C LEU A 216 22.96 -6.81 18.44
N ASP A 217 23.11 -7.17 19.72
CA ASP A 217 22.51 -8.38 20.26
C ASP A 217 20.98 -8.27 20.37
N GLU A 218 20.47 -7.11 20.78
CA GLU A 218 19.02 -6.86 20.80
C GLU A 218 18.45 -6.73 19.38
N ALA A 219 19.20 -6.14 18.45
CA ALA A 219 18.84 -6.09 17.04
C ALA A 219 18.70 -7.49 16.43
N GLU A 220 19.66 -8.37 16.69
CA GLU A 220 19.60 -9.80 16.30
C GLU A 220 18.33 -10.45 16.85
N ASN A 221 18.03 -10.26 18.14
CA ASN A 221 16.84 -10.85 18.76
C ASN A 221 15.53 -10.35 18.13
N LEU A 222 15.42 -9.05 17.84
CA LEU A 222 14.24 -8.47 17.20
C LEU A 222 14.03 -9.04 15.80
N ILE A 223 15.08 -9.10 14.99
CA ILE A 223 14.99 -9.62 13.61
C ILE A 223 14.71 -11.13 13.61
N LEU A 224 15.31 -11.91 14.52
CA LEU A 224 14.98 -13.33 14.66
C LEU A 224 13.52 -13.55 15.07
N ARG A 225 12.93 -12.67 15.88
CA ARG A 225 11.49 -12.70 16.18
C ARG A 225 10.65 -12.35 14.96
N ALA A 226 11.05 -11.35 14.17
CA ALA A 226 10.38 -11.03 12.90
C ALA A 226 10.40 -12.23 11.94
N LEU A 227 11.56 -12.88 11.77
CA LEU A 227 11.71 -14.09 10.95
C LEU A 227 10.98 -15.31 11.51
N LYS A 228 10.69 -15.37 12.82
CA LYS A 228 9.83 -16.43 13.35
C LYS A 228 8.38 -16.28 12.87
N ILE A 229 7.94 -15.05 12.60
CA ILE A 229 6.60 -14.73 12.13
C ILE A 229 6.57 -14.83 10.60
N GLU A 230 7.57 -14.28 9.91
CA GLU A 230 7.69 -14.24 8.45
C GLU A 230 9.04 -14.85 8.01
N ALA A 231 9.11 -16.19 7.96
CA ALA A 231 10.37 -16.95 7.86
C ALA A 231 11.14 -16.87 6.54
N ASN A 232 10.47 -16.41 5.47
CA ASN A 232 11.04 -16.32 4.13
C ASN A 232 10.96 -14.90 3.56
N ASP A 233 10.81 -13.89 4.42
CA ASP A 233 10.93 -12.51 3.98
C ASP A 233 12.41 -12.18 3.69
N GLY A 234 12.74 -11.96 2.43
CA GLY A 234 14.11 -11.71 1.98
C GLY A 234 14.72 -10.42 2.56
N PHE A 235 13.90 -9.40 2.87
CA PHE A 235 14.38 -8.15 3.47
C PHE A 235 14.71 -8.34 4.96
N TYR A 236 13.99 -9.22 5.66
CA TYR A 236 14.30 -9.53 7.06
C TYR A 236 15.55 -10.40 7.16
N ILE A 237 15.75 -11.30 6.18
CA ILE A 237 16.98 -12.09 6.07
C ILE A 237 18.17 -11.18 5.77
N ASP A 238 18.03 -10.20 4.88
CA ASP A 238 19.05 -9.16 4.66
C ASP A 238 19.39 -8.43 5.96
N SER A 239 18.37 -8.00 6.69
CA SER A 239 18.55 -7.30 7.97
C SER A 239 19.35 -8.14 8.98
N LEU A 240 19.10 -9.45 9.04
CA LEU A 240 19.88 -10.38 9.88
C LEU A 240 21.32 -10.51 9.39
N GLY A 241 21.52 -10.62 8.07
CA GLY A 241 22.84 -10.61 7.46
C GLY A 241 23.64 -9.36 7.80
N TRP A 242 22.98 -8.19 7.75
CA TRP A 242 23.57 -6.91 8.12
C TRP A 242 23.95 -6.84 9.61
N VAL A 243 23.11 -7.38 10.52
CA VAL A 243 23.49 -7.52 11.93
C VAL A 243 24.76 -8.35 12.09
N TYR A 244 24.87 -9.51 11.42
CA TYR A 244 26.08 -10.33 11.49
C TYR A 244 27.30 -9.61 10.92
N TYR A 245 27.12 -8.85 9.84
CA TYR A 245 28.18 -8.01 9.28
C TYR A 245 28.69 -7.00 10.31
N GLN A 246 27.80 -6.29 10.98
CA GLN A 246 28.14 -5.29 12.01
C GLN A 246 28.79 -5.91 13.25
N LYS A 247 28.42 -7.14 13.60
CA LYS A 247 29.06 -7.93 14.67
C LYS A 247 30.43 -8.51 14.27
N GLY A 248 30.86 -8.34 13.01
CA GLY A 248 32.10 -8.91 12.48
C GLY A 248 32.01 -10.40 12.14
N ASN A 249 30.81 -11.01 12.20
CA ASN A 249 30.59 -12.39 11.81
C ASN A 249 30.31 -12.49 10.31
N TYR A 250 31.34 -12.18 9.52
CA TYR A 250 31.21 -12.00 8.08
C TYR A 250 30.80 -13.28 7.34
N GLN A 251 31.20 -14.46 7.82
CA GLN A 251 30.81 -15.72 7.20
C GLN A 251 29.30 -15.96 7.31
N ARG A 252 28.71 -15.75 8.50
CA ARG A 252 27.25 -15.84 8.68
C ARG A 252 26.51 -14.72 7.95
N ALA A 253 27.12 -13.54 7.85
CA ALA A 253 26.56 -12.44 7.07
C ALA A 253 26.41 -12.86 5.60
N VAL A 254 27.45 -13.42 4.99
CA VAL A 254 27.41 -13.94 3.61
C VAL A 254 26.31 -14.98 3.43
N GLU A 255 26.21 -15.98 4.33
CA GLU A 255 25.18 -17.01 4.23
C GLU A 255 23.75 -16.45 4.21
N GLN A 256 23.47 -15.45 5.06
CA GLN A 256 22.15 -14.82 5.07
C GLN A 256 21.94 -13.91 3.85
N LEU A 257 22.95 -13.13 3.47
CA LEU A 257 22.84 -12.17 2.37
C LEU A 257 22.71 -12.87 1.00
N GLU A 258 23.39 -14.01 0.78
CA GLU A 258 23.18 -14.85 -0.40
C GLU A 258 21.71 -15.30 -0.50
N ARG A 259 21.16 -15.80 0.61
CA ARG A 259 19.74 -16.19 0.69
C ARG A 259 18.78 -15.01 0.50
N ALA A 260 19.14 -13.82 1.00
CA ALA A 260 18.33 -12.62 0.83
C ALA A 260 18.26 -12.16 -0.64
N VAL A 261 19.38 -12.21 -1.37
CA VAL A 261 19.42 -11.87 -2.80
C VAL A 261 18.51 -12.78 -3.61
N GLU A 262 18.52 -14.10 -3.34
CA GLU A 262 17.65 -15.07 -4.02
C GLU A 262 16.15 -14.78 -3.85
N LEU A 263 15.77 -14.15 -2.74
CA LEU A 263 14.37 -13.91 -2.36
C LEU A 263 13.86 -12.51 -2.71
N THR A 264 14.73 -11.56 -3.04
CA THR A 264 14.38 -10.13 -3.19
C THR A 264 14.44 -9.61 -4.62
N ASN A 265 14.44 -10.51 -5.62
CA ASN A 265 14.51 -10.14 -7.05
C ASN A 265 15.69 -9.20 -7.35
N ASP A 266 16.85 -9.47 -6.76
CA ASP A 266 18.08 -8.70 -6.98
C ASP A 266 17.99 -7.21 -6.56
N ASP A 267 17.45 -6.91 -5.37
CA ASP A 267 17.45 -5.54 -4.84
C ASP A 267 18.90 -4.99 -4.75
N PRO A 268 19.18 -3.78 -5.30
CA PRO A 268 20.55 -3.27 -5.37
C PRO A 268 21.19 -3.04 -3.99
N THR A 269 20.40 -2.75 -2.95
CA THR A 269 20.92 -2.52 -1.59
C THR A 269 21.38 -3.84 -0.95
N ILE A 270 20.59 -4.90 -1.12
CA ILE A 270 20.91 -6.23 -0.59
C ILE A 270 22.13 -6.82 -1.32
N ILE A 271 22.21 -6.62 -2.63
CA ILE A 271 23.40 -7.00 -3.41
C ILE A 271 24.63 -6.21 -2.95
N GLU A 272 24.47 -4.92 -2.65
CA GLU A 272 25.54 -4.10 -2.09
C GLU A 272 26.02 -4.64 -0.74
N HIS A 273 25.12 -5.00 0.18
CA HIS A 273 25.48 -5.63 1.45
C HIS A 273 26.23 -6.95 1.25
N LEU A 274 25.83 -7.78 0.28
CA LEU A 274 26.54 -9.02 -0.05
C LEU A 274 27.96 -8.73 -0.56
N GLY A 275 28.11 -7.70 -1.41
CA GLY A 275 29.43 -7.22 -1.85
C GLY A 275 30.31 -6.78 -0.68
N ASP A 276 29.74 -6.02 0.28
CA ASP A 276 30.43 -5.60 1.49
C ASP A 276 30.90 -6.81 2.32
N ALA A 277 30.03 -7.81 2.50
CA ALA A 277 30.36 -9.02 3.24
C ALA A 277 31.44 -9.86 2.54
N TYR A 278 31.38 -10.00 1.21
CA TYR A 278 32.42 -10.65 0.40
C TYR A 278 33.78 -9.96 0.52
N GLU A 279 33.80 -8.62 0.51
CA GLU A 279 35.04 -7.87 0.69
C GLU A 279 35.67 -8.16 2.05
N LYS A 280 34.87 -8.25 3.12
CA LYS A 280 35.36 -8.54 4.47
C LYS A 280 35.94 -9.94 4.66
N ILE A 281 35.49 -10.92 3.88
CA ILE A 281 36.06 -12.28 3.88
C ILE A 281 37.16 -12.48 2.82
N GLY A 282 37.57 -11.42 2.11
CA GLY A 282 38.62 -11.47 1.10
C GLY A 282 38.21 -12.09 -0.24
N LYS A 283 36.91 -12.33 -0.47
CA LYS A 283 36.38 -12.76 -1.79
C LYS A 283 36.26 -11.54 -2.72
N LEU A 284 37.39 -10.92 -3.04
CA LEU A 284 37.42 -9.60 -3.68
C LEU A 284 36.83 -9.60 -5.11
N ASP A 285 37.04 -10.67 -5.89
CA ASP A 285 36.44 -10.80 -7.22
C ASP A 285 34.90 -10.89 -7.15
N GLY A 286 34.40 -11.68 -6.20
CA GLY A 286 32.96 -11.79 -5.92
C GLY A 286 32.38 -10.47 -5.43
N ALA A 287 33.09 -9.75 -4.57
CA ALA A 287 32.67 -8.42 -4.11
C ALA A 287 32.55 -7.43 -5.28
N ALA A 288 33.54 -7.37 -6.16
CA ALA A 288 33.53 -6.51 -7.34
C ALA A 288 32.39 -6.87 -8.32
N GLU A 289 32.10 -8.16 -8.49
CA GLU A 289 30.95 -8.62 -9.28
C GLU A 289 29.63 -8.14 -8.69
N ARG A 290 29.40 -8.35 -7.39
CA ARG A 290 28.18 -7.91 -6.71
C ARG A 290 28.03 -6.39 -6.72
N TYR A 291 29.09 -5.62 -6.50
CA TYR A 291 29.00 -4.16 -6.62
C TYR A 291 28.63 -3.70 -8.04
N ARG A 292 29.22 -4.29 -9.09
CA ARG A 292 28.84 -3.95 -10.47
C ARG A 292 27.38 -4.32 -10.76
N GLU A 293 26.94 -5.43 -10.18
CA GLU A 293 25.56 -5.88 -10.27
C GLU A 293 24.58 -4.91 -9.60
N ALA A 294 24.86 -4.50 -8.37
CA ALA A 294 24.10 -3.50 -7.63
C ALA A 294 24.05 -2.18 -8.41
N LEU A 295 25.20 -1.70 -8.89
CA LEU A 295 25.32 -0.47 -9.67
C LEU A 295 24.43 -0.45 -10.93
N LYS A 296 24.27 -1.60 -11.60
CA LYS A 296 23.43 -1.73 -12.79
C LYS A 296 21.93 -1.58 -12.46
N ARG A 297 21.53 -1.94 -11.23
CA ARG A 297 20.12 -1.94 -10.78
C ARG A 297 19.76 -0.70 -9.94
N SER A 298 20.75 0.00 -9.39
CA SER A 298 20.55 1.24 -8.65
C SER A 298 19.91 2.34 -9.51
N LYS A 299 18.89 3.00 -8.95
CA LYS A 299 18.26 4.19 -9.54
C LYS A 299 18.59 5.47 -8.77
N GLU A 300 19.10 5.33 -7.54
CA GLU A 300 19.45 6.47 -6.69
C GLU A 300 20.87 6.94 -6.94
N GLU A 301 21.04 8.25 -7.09
CA GLU A 301 22.35 8.87 -7.37
C GLU A 301 23.36 8.63 -6.24
N GLU A 302 22.91 8.77 -4.98
CA GLU A 302 23.78 8.60 -3.82
C GLU A 302 24.28 7.16 -3.68
N GLN A 303 23.40 6.17 -3.84
CA GLN A 303 23.76 4.76 -3.87
C GLN A 303 24.74 4.47 -5.02
N THR A 304 24.44 4.96 -6.22
CA THR A 304 25.29 4.79 -7.41
C THR A 304 26.69 5.34 -7.18
N LYS A 305 26.82 6.53 -6.58
CA LYS A 305 28.10 7.15 -6.24
C LYS A 305 28.88 6.30 -5.24
N ARG A 306 28.24 5.91 -4.13
CA ARG A 306 28.85 5.06 -3.09
C ARG A 306 29.36 3.73 -3.65
N ILE A 307 28.57 3.06 -4.49
CA ILE A 307 28.98 1.78 -5.10
C ILE A 307 30.16 1.98 -6.06
N ARG A 308 30.18 3.05 -6.87
CA ARG A 308 31.34 3.36 -7.74
C ARG A 308 32.62 3.57 -6.94
N GLU A 309 32.55 4.24 -5.80
CA GLU A 309 33.69 4.44 -4.91
C GLU A 309 34.21 3.10 -4.35
N LYS A 310 33.30 2.18 -3.97
CA LYS A 310 33.66 0.82 -3.54
C LYS A 310 34.39 0.04 -4.63
N ILE A 311 33.88 0.08 -5.87
CA ILE A 311 34.52 -0.58 -7.04
C ILE A 311 35.92 0.00 -7.29
N GLN A 312 36.05 1.33 -7.34
CA GLN A 312 37.33 1.98 -7.57
C GLN A 312 38.36 1.67 -6.47
N ARG A 313 37.91 1.57 -5.21
CA ARG A 313 38.76 1.16 -4.08
C ARG A 313 39.31 -0.24 -4.30
N LEU A 314 38.45 -1.21 -4.64
CA LEU A 314 38.88 -2.57 -4.92
C LEU A 314 39.90 -2.62 -6.05
N GLU A 315 39.61 -1.98 -7.19
CA GLU A 315 40.50 -1.97 -8.36
C GLU A 315 41.87 -1.35 -8.11
N ARG A 316 41.98 -0.41 -7.17
CA ARG A 316 43.27 0.17 -6.76
C ARG A 316 44.11 -0.78 -5.90
N ASN A 317 43.48 -1.62 -5.10
CA ASN A 317 44.18 -2.58 -4.23
C ASN A 317 44.80 -3.76 -5.01
N PHE A 318 44.46 -3.90 -6.30
CA PHE A 318 44.98 -4.94 -7.20
C PHE A 318 46.11 -4.47 -8.13
N LYS A 319 46.54 -3.20 -8.04
CA LYS A 319 47.67 -2.64 -8.82
C LYS A 319 48.93 -2.53 -7.98
#